data_AF-A0A4Q3DBC9-F1
#
_entry.id   AF-A0A4Q3DBC9-F1
#
_cell.length_a   1.000
_cell.length_b   1.000
_cell.length_c   1.000
_cell.angle_alpha   90.00
_cell.angle_beta   90.00
_cell.angle_gamma   90.00
#
_symmetry.space_group_name_H-M   'P 1'
#
loop_
_entity.id
_entity.type
_entity.pdbx_description
1 polymer ?
#
loop_
_entity_poly.entity_id
_entity_poly.type
_entity_poly.pdbx_seq_one_letter_code
_entity_poly.pdbx_strand_id
1 'polypeptide(L)'
;FEERLKAVIKEVTDADGEIIMFIDEIHTLVGAGGGEGAMDAANILKPALARGELRAIGATTLNEYQKYFEKDKALERRFQKVNVDEPNTADAISILRGIKEKYETHHKVRIKDEAIIASVEMSQRYISDRFLPDKAIDLMDEAASKLRLEMDSVPEVVDELERRIMQLEIEREAIKRENDEKRVKELSEEIANLSNERDSVRAKWQGEKDLVDSVNTKIEQIENYKLEADQAERAGDYGKVAELRYGKIKETEAEVEKLKKQIEDEQGDGRMLKEEVTADDIAGVVARWTGIPVSKMIQSEREKLLNLEDELHKRVAGQEEAIEAISDAIRRSRAGLQDPRKPIGSFIFLGTTGVGKTELAKALAEYLFNDESALVRIDMSEYQERHAVSRLIGAPPGYVGYDEGGQLTEAVRRKPY
;
A
#
# COMPACT_ATOMS: atom_id res chain seq x y z
N PHE A 1 -20.09 -22.73 -20.31
CA PHE A 1 -19.35 -21.46 -20.44
C PHE A 1 -19.61 -20.84 -21.81
N GLU A 2 -19.30 -21.56 -22.89
CA GLU A 2 -19.48 -21.09 -24.27
C GLU A 2 -20.87 -20.52 -24.59
N GLU A 3 -21.94 -21.22 -24.19
CA GLU A 3 -23.32 -20.74 -24.40
C GLU A 3 -23.62 -19.43 -23.66
N ARG A 4 -23.05 -19.24 -22.46
CA ARG A 4 -23.21 -18.00 -21.69
C ARG A 4 -22.50 -16.85 -22.39
N LEU A 5 -21.28 -17.08 -22.87
CA LEU A 5 -20.52 -16.06 -23.61
C LEU A 5 -21.24 -15.67 -24.91
N LYS A 6 -21.76 -16.65 -25.66
CA LYS A 6 -22.58 -16.39 -26.85
C LYS A 6 -23.84 -15.58 -26.54
N ALA A 7 -24.52 -15.89 -25.43
CA ALA A 7 -25.69 -15.13 -24.99
C ALA A 7 -25.34 -13.67 -24.67
N VAL A 8 -24.25 -13.44 -23.93
CA VAL A 8 -23.76 -12.09 -23.60
C VAL A 8 -23.37 -11.32 -24.85
N ILE A 9 -22.62 -11.93 -25.77
CA ILE A 9 -22.22 -11.28 -27.03
C ILE A 9 -23.45 -10.91 -27.85
N LYS A 10 -24.46 -11.80 -27.89
CA LYS A 10 -25.70 -11.53 -28.60
C LYS A 10 -26.43 -10.34 -28.00
N GLU A 11 -26.58 -10.28 -26.68
CA GLU A 11 -27.23 -9.16 -25.99
C GLU A 11 -26.50 -7.83 -26.23
N VAL A 12 -25.17 -7.82 -26.20
CA VAL A 12 -24.37 -6.61 -26.51
C VAL A 12 -24.47 -6.22 -27.99
N THR A 13 -24.54 -7.20 -28.89
CA THR A 13 -24.72 -6.95 -30.34
C THR A 13 -26.11 -6.41 -30.64
N ASP A 14 -27.14 -6.97 -29.99
CA ASP A 14 -28.54 -6.55 -30.14
C ASP A 14 -28.76 -5.12 -29.61
N ALA A 15 -27.89 -4.62 -28.73
CA ALA A 15 -27.91 -3.26 -28.20
C ALA A 15 -27.30 -2.18 -29.14
N ASP A 16 -26.93 -2.54 -30.38
CA ASP A 16 -26.49 -1.64 -31.47
C ASP A 16 -25.50 -0.54 -31.05
N GLY A 17 -24.50 -0.91 -30.23
CA GLY A 17 -23.42 -0.02 -29.82
C GLY A 17 -23.71 0.90 -28.63
N GLU A 18 -24.87 0.76 -27.97
CA GLU A 18 -25.17 1.42 -26.68
C GLU A 18 -24.35 0.84 -25.52
N ILE A 19 -23.92 -0.42 -25.64
CA ILE A 19 -23.13 -1.11 -24.62
C ILE A 19 -21.66 -1.20 -25.05
N ILE A 20 -20.76 -0.81 -24.15
CA ILE A 20 -19.31 -1.05 -24.27
C ILE A 20 -18.92 -2.11 -23.25
N MET A 21 -18.36 -3.22 -23.73
CA MET A 21 -17.95 -4.33 -22.88
C MET A 21 -16.52 -4.11 -22.34
N PHE A 22 -16.35 -4.04 -21.03
CA PHE A 22 -15.02 -4.11 -20.40
C PHE A 22 -14.69 -5.56 -20.05
N ILE A 23 -13.51 -6.04 -20.46
CA ILE A 23 -13.02 -7.39 -20.19
C ILE A 23 -11.67 -7.27 -19.51
N ASP A 24 -11.65 -7.53 -18.21
CA ASP A 24 -10.39 -7.67 -17.48
C ASP A 24 -9.71 -9.00 -17.81
N GLU A 25 -8.38 -9.03 -17.73
CA GLU A 25 -7.53 -10.18 -18.09
C GLU A 25 -7.91 -10.81 -19.45
N ILE A 26 -8.11 -10.00 -20.48
CA ILE A 26 -8.67 -10.44 -21.78
C ILE A 26 -7.85 -11.56 -22.45
N HIS A 27 -6.56 -11.68 -22.11
CA HIS A 27 -5.69 -12.76 -22.60
C HIS A 27 -6.16 -14.15 -22.16
N THR A 28 -6.88 -14.28 -21.05
CA THR A 28 -7.46 -15.55 -20.57
C THR A 28 -8.43 -16.17 -21.59
N LEU A 29 -9.10 -15.33 -22.38
CA LEU A 29 -10.05 -15.75 -23.41
C LEU A 29 -9.38 -16.19 -24.73
N VAL A 30 -8.11 -15.84 -24.93
CA VAL A 30 -7.33 -16.09 -26.17
C VAL A 30 -6.27 -17.18 -25.97
N GLY A 31 -5.70 -17.26 -24.76
CA GLY A 31 -4.54 -18.10 -24.45
C GLY A 31 -4.82 -19.51 -23.95
N ALA A 32 -6.10 -19.86 -23.78
CA ALA A 32 -6.56 -21.14 -23.26
C ALA A 32 -6.23 -22.36 -24.14
N GLY A 33 -5.85 -22.19 -25.41
CA GLY A 33 -5.71 -23.31 -26.36
C GLY A 33 -4.53 -24.28 -26.18
N GLY A 34 -3.70 -24.14 -25.13
CA GLY A 34 -2.49 -24.95 -24.94
C GLY A 34 -2.65 -26.29 -24.21
N GLY A 35 -3.77 -26.52 -23.52
CA GLY A 35 -4.07 -27.75 -22.79
C GLY A 35 -5.38 -28.38 -23.27
N GLU A 36 -5.45 -29.72 -23.27
CA GLU A 36 -6.55 -30.56 -23.82
C GLU A 36 -7.99 -30.31 -23.29
N GLY A 37 -8.23 -29.25 -22.51
CA GLY A 37 -9.56 -28.90 -21.99
C GLY A 37 -9.88 -27.41 -21.90
N ALA A 38 -8.99 -26.52 -22.35
CA ALA A 38 -9.17 -25.09 -22.18
C ALA A 38 -9.73 -24.47 -23.48
N MET A 39 -10.98 -24.01 -23.40
CA MET A 39 -11.80 -23.55 -24.53
C MET A 39 -11.29 -22.22 -25.10
N ASP A 40 -11.07 -22.17 -26.42
CA ASP A 40 -10.70 -20.96 -27.14
C ASP A 40 -11.92 -20.07 -27.43
N ALA A 41 -12.25 -19.20 -26.45
CA ALA A 41 -13.33 -18.23 -26.53
C ALA A 41 -13.08 -17.13 -27.59
N ALA A 42 -11.84 -16.95 -28.05
CA ALA A 42 -11.50 -15.95 -29.06
C ALA A 42 -12.22 -16.19 -30.39
N ASN A 43 -12.48 -17.44 -30.76
CA ASN A 43 -13.20 -17.78 -31.99
C ASN A 43 -14.66 -17.30 -31.99
N ILE A 44 -15.23 -17.04 -30.80
CA ILE A 44 -16.59 -16.54 -30.64
C ILE A 44 -16.63 -15.01 -30.73
N LEU A 45 -15.58 -14.35 -30.23
CA LEU A 45 -15.46 -12.88 -30.23
C LEU A 45 -15.07 -12.34 -31.62
N LYS A 46 -14.17 -13.05 -32.33
CA LYS A 46 -13.63 -12.61 -33.63
C LYS A 46 -14.69 -12.18 -34.66
N PRO A 47 -15.78 -12.92 -34.90
CA PRO A 47 -16.80 -12.52 -35.87
C PRO A 47 -17.50 -11.20 -35.50
N ALA A 48 -17.87 -11.03 -34.22
CA ALA A 48 -18.57 -9.83 -33.75
C ALA A 48 -17.65 -8.59 -33.75
N LEU A 49 -16.39 -8.76 -33.34
CA LEU A 49 -15.35 -7.71 -33.43
C LEU A 49 -15.06 -7.34 -34.89
N ALA A 50 -15.04 -8.33 -35.79
CA ALA A 50 -14.73 -8.09 -37.20
C ALA A 50 -15.82 -7.32 -37.95
N ARG A 51 -17.08 -7.57 -37.59
CA ARG A 51 -18.25 -6.85 -38.12
C ARG A 51 -18.46 -5.47 -37.48
N GLY A 52 -17.77 -5.17 -36.37
CA GLY A 52 -17.94 -3.92 -35.62
C GLY A 52 -19.20 -3.89 -34.75
N GLU A 53 -19.86 -5.04 -34.60
CA GLU A 53 -21.06 -5.25 -33.78
C GLU A 53 -20.73 -5.24 -32.28
N LEU A 54 -19.51 -5.65 -31.91
CA LEU A 54 -19.04 -5.66 -30.53
C LEU A 54 -18.04 -4.54 -30.28
N ARG A 55 -18.37 -3.62 -29.37
CA ARG A 55 -17.45 -2.62 -28.83
C ARG A 55 -16.91 -3.10 -27.49
N ALA A 56 -15.60 -3.26 -27.39
CA ALA A 56 -14.97 -3.78 -26.18
C ALA A 56 -13.68 -3.04 -25.81
N ILE A 57 -13.41 -2.97 -24.52
CA ILE A 57 -12.16 -2.52 -23.91
C ILE A 57 -11.58 -3.74 -23.17
N GLY A 58 -10.40 -4.19 -23.57
CA GLY A 58 -9.68 -5.28 -22.91
C GLY A 58 -8.53 -4.76 -22.07
N ALA A 59 -8.35 -5.30 -20.86
CA ALA A 59 -7.17 -5.07 -20.04
C ALA A 59 -6.28 -6.32 -19.97
N THR A 60 -4.97 -6.16 -20.10
CA THR A 60 -3.98 -7.24 -20.03
C THR A 60 -2.58 -6.67 -19.79
N THR A 61 -1.65 -7.49 -19.29
CA THR A 61 -0.25 -7.09 -19.22
C THR A 61 0.41 -7.08 -20.59
N LEU A 62 1.51 -6.31 -20.74
CA LEU A 62 2.29 -6.26 -21.99
C LEU A 62 2.80 -7.65 -22.41
N ASN A 63 3.28 -8.44 -21.45
CA ASN A 63 3.83 -9.78 -21.71
C ASN A 63 2.75 -10.72 -22.28
N GLU A 64 1.54 -10.69 -21.73
CA GLU A 64 0.41 -11.49 -22.19
C GLU A 64 -0.11 -11.01 -23.55
N TYR A 65 -0.13 -9.69 -23.77
CA TYR A 65 -0.46 -9.12 -25.08
C TYR A 65 0.49 -9.65 -26.16
N GLN A 66 1.80 -9.60 -25.92
CA GLN A 66 2.80 -10.12 -26.86
C GLN A 66 2.66 -11.63 -27.07
N LYS A 67 2.38 -12.38 -26.00
CA LYS A 67 2.26 -13.85 -26.05
C LYS A 67 1.02 -14.31 -26.80
N TYR A 68 -0.12 -13.65 -26.62
CA TYR A 68 -1.43 -14.15 -27.08
C TYR A 68 -2.08 -13.30 -28.16
N PHE A 69 -1.95 -11.97 -28.12
CA PHE A 69 -2.60 -11.06 -29.08
C PHE A 69 -1.72 -10.75 -30.29
N GLU A 70 -0.42 -10.45 -30.10
CA GLU A 70 0.48 -10.14 -31.23
C GLU A 70 0.68 -11.35 -32.17
N LYS A 71 0.50 -12.57 -31.66
CA LYS A 71 0.54 -13.79 -32.48
C LYS A 71 -0.72 -13.98 -33.33
N ASP A 72 -1.84 -13.39 -32.93
CA ASP A 72 -3.12 -13.49 -33.63
C ASP A 72 -3.41 -12.21 -34.44
N LYS A 73 -3.04 -12.24 -35.72
CA LYS A 73 -3.25 -11.11 -36.66
C LYS A 73 -4.71 -10.66 -36.78
N ALA A 74 -5.69 -11.52 -36.48
CA ALA A 74 -7.09 -11.14 -36.56
C ALA A 74 -7.49 -10.27 -35.36
N LEU A 75 -6.99 -10.58 -34.17
CA LEU A 75 -7.24 -9.80 -32.95
C LEU A 75 -6.39 -8.52 -32.91
N GLU A 76 -5.11 -8.62 -33.26
CA GLU A 76 -4.19 -7.47 -33.32
C GLU A 76 -4.74 -6.32 -34.18
N ARG A 77 -5.42 -6.65 -35.29
CA ARG A 77 -6.03 -5.64 -36.18
C ARG A 77 -7.33 -5.04 -35.66
N ARG A 78 -7.93 -5.60 -34.60
CA ARG A 78 -9.23 -5.19 -34.06
C ARG A 78 -9.11 -4.43 -32.74
N PHE A 79 -7.99 -4.59 -32.05
CA PHE A 79 -7.68 -3.83 -30.85
C PHE A 79 -6.65 -2.73 -31.15
N GLN A 80 -6.89 -1.54 -30.60
CA GLN A 80 -5.89 -0.50 -30.53
C GLN A 80 -5.13 -0.64 -29.21
N LYS A 81 -3.80 -0.73 -29.27
CA LYS A 81 -2.97 -0.74 -28.06
C LYS A 81 -2.99 0.65 -27.43
N VAL A 82 -3.37 0.69 -26.15
CA VAL A 82 -3.28 1.87 -25.27
C VAL A 82 -2.40 1.46 -24.09
N ASN A 83 -1.23 2.08 -23.98
CA ASN A 83 -0.33 1.81 -22.86
C ASN A 83 -0.81 2.62 -21.64
N VAL A 84 -0.89 1.95 -20.49
CA VAL A 84 -1.17 2.56 -19.19
C VAL A 84 0.03 2.27 -18.32
N ASP A 85 0.86 3.28 -18.13
CA ASP A 85 2.09 3.17 -17.35
C ASP A 85 1.80 3.42 -15.85
N GLU A 86 2.68 2.89 -14.99
CA GLU A 86 2.64 3.19 -13.55
C GLU A 86 2.79 4.70 -13.30
N PRO A 87 1.95 5.32 -12.44
CA PRO A 87 2.09 6.73 -12.12
C PRO A 87 3.41 7.00 -11.42
N ASN A 88 4.00 8.16 -11.68
CA ASN A 88 5.15 8.62 -10.89
C ASN A 88 4.72 8.97 -9.46
N THR A 89 5.70 9.19 -8.57
CA THR A 89 5.46 9.48 -7.15
C THR A 89 4.50 10.67 -6.94
N ALA A 90 4.64 11.75 -7.70
CA ALA A 90 3.79 12.94 -7.55
C ALA A 90 2.34 12.70 -8.03
N ASP A 91 2.18 11.96 -9.12
CA ASP A 91 0.87 11.57 -9.66
C ASP A 91 0.18 10.58 -8.71
N ALA A 92 0.91 9.62 -8.15
CA ALA A 92 0.39 8.68 -7.16
C ALA A 92 -0.09 9.41 -5.88
N ILE A 93 0.67 10.37 -5.36
CA ILE A 93 0.24 11.21 -4.23
C ILE A 93 -1.05 11.96 -4.58
N SER A 94 -1.15 12.50 -5.81
CA SER A 94 -2.35 13.21 -6.28
C SER A 94 -3.57 12.29 -6.39
N ILE A 95 -3.37 11.05 -6.86
CA ILE A 95 -4.40 10.01 -6.90
C ILE A 95 -4.88 9.69 -5.48
N LEU A 96 -3.96 9.42 -4.54
CA LEU A 96 -4.31 9.11 -3.15
C LEU A 96 -5.06 10.28 -2.48
N ARG A 97 -4.64 11.53 -2.72
CA ARG A 97 -5.38 12.72 -2.26
C ARG A 97 -6.80 12.79 -2.83
N GLY A 98 -6.99 12.40 -4.09
CA GLY A 98 -8.30 12.39 -4.75
C GLY A 98 -9.26 11.31 -4.22
N ILE A 99 -8.74 10.20 -3.71
CA ILE A 99 -9.55 9.13 -3.10
C ILE A 99 -9.63 9.25 -1.57
N LYS A 100 -8.81 10.10 -0.95
CA LYS A 100 -8.70 10.29 0.50
C LYS A 100 -10.07 10.39 1.19
N GLU A 101 -10.93 11.30 0.74
CA GLU A 101 -12.24 11.55 1.36
C GLU A 101 -13.12 10.28 1.39
N LYS A 102 -13.01 9.42 0.36
CA LYS A 102 -13.76 8.15 0.30
C LYS A 102 -13.28 7.17 1.36
N TYR A 103 -11.96 7.06 1.56
CA TYR A 103 -11.39 6.17 2.57
C TYR A 103 -11.61 6.69 3.99
N GLU A 104 -11.49 8.01 4.20
CA GLU A 104 -11.84 8.64 5.47
C GLU A 104 -13.31 8.36 5.85
N THR A 105 -14.22 8.53 4.89
CA THR A 105 -15.65 8.26 5.11
C THR A 105 -15.91 6.77 5.34
N HIS A 106 -15.28 5.88 4.57
CA HIS A 106 -15.48 4.44 4.68
C HIS A 106 -15.01 3.90 6.04
N HIS A 107 -13.82 4.30 6.47
CA HIS A 107 -13.20 3.84 7.71
C HIS A 107 -13.56 4.66 8.93
N LYS A 108 -14.22 5.81 8.75
CA LYS A 108 -14.61 6.73 9.84
C LYS A 108 -13.40 7.24 10.63
N VAL A 109 -12.30 7.49 9.92
CA VAL A 109 -11.03 8.01 10.45
C VAL A 109 -10.54 9.17 9.59
N ARG A 110 -9.63 9.97 10.11
CA ARG A 110 -8.94 11.01 9.33
C ARG A 110 -7.61 10.48 8.82
N ILE A 111 -7.21 10.86 7.63
CA ILE A 111 -5.91 10.49 7.04
C ILE A 111 -5.09 11.78 6.88
N LYS A 112 -3.94 11.87 7.54
CA LYS A 112 -3.07 13.04 7.38
C LYS A 112 -2.41 13.04 6.00
N ASP A 113 -2.07 14.23 5.52
CA ASP A 113 -1.35 14.35 4.23
C ASP A 113 0.03 13.68 4.31
N GLU A 114 0.71 13.75 5.46
CA GLU A 114 1.97 13.03 5.70
C GLU A 114 1.82 11.51 5.58
N ALA A 115 0.66 10.94 5.96
CA ALA A 115 0.39 9.52 5.82
C ALA A 115 0.24 9.14 4.34
N ILE A 116 -0.40 9.99 3.53
CA ILE A 116 -0.51 9.78 2.09
C ILE A 116 0.88 9.77 1.43
N ILE A 117 1.72 10.74 1.77
CA ILE A 117 3.09 10.82 1.27
C ILE A 117 3.87 9.56 1.69
N ALA A 118 3.79 9.18 2.97
CA ALA A 118 4.43 7.98 3.49
C ALA A 118 3.95 6.70 2.78
N SER A 119 2.66 6.56 2.49
CA SER A 119 2.12 5.40 1.76
C SER A 119 2.76 5.24 0.38
N VAL A 120 2.95 6.34 -0.34
CA VAL A 120 3.58 6.30 -1.67
C VAL A 120 5.08 6.05 -1.54
N GLU A 121 5.78 6.82 -0.72
CA GLU A 121 7.25 6.74 -0.61
C GLU A 121 7.71 5.40 -0.04
N MET A 122 7.05 4.90 1.02
CA MET A 122 7.41 3.63 1.65
C MET A 122 7.02 2.44 0.77
N SER A 123 5.85 2.47 0.10
CA SER A 123 5.50 1.39 -0.81
C SER A 123 6.44 1.33 -2.02
N GLN A 124 6.87 2.46 -2.55
CA GLN A 124 7.85 2.50 -3.64
C GLN A 124 9.21 1.96 -3.19
N ARG A 125 9.62 2.26 -1.96
CA ARG A 125 10.94 1.89 -1.42
C ARG A 125 11.02 0.43 -0.96
N TYR A 126 9.98 -0.10 -0.32
CA TYR A 126 10.04 -1.38 0.39
C TYR A 126 9.16 -2.48 -0.24
N ILE A 127 8.25 -2.14 -1.17
CA ILE A 127 7.35 -3.09 -1.82
C ILE A 127 7.61 -3.05 -3.34
N SER A 128 8.56 -3.86 -3.80
CA SER A 128 9.07 -3.83 -5.19
C SER A 128 8.35 -4.76 -6.16
N ASP A 129 7.59 -5.73 -5.66
CA ASP A 129 6.85 -6.72 -6.43
C ASP A 129 5.44 -6.25 -6.86
N ARG A 130 5.03 -5.07 -6.40
CA ARG A 130 3.75 -4.43 -6.72
C ARG A 130 3.96 -3.04 -7.30
N PHE A 131 2.93 -2.54 -7.99
CA PHE A 131 2.97 -1.27 -8.71
C PHE A 131 2.10 -0.21 -8.03
N LEU A 132 2.49 1.06 -8.13
CA LEU A 132 1.64 2.21 -7.82
C LEU A 132 0.48 2.31 -8.81
N PRO A 133 -0.66 2.93 -8.41
CA PRO A 133 -0.95 3.46 -7.08
C PRO A 133 -1.44 2.38 -6.10
N ASP A 134 -1.78 1.19 -6.60
CA ASP A 134 -2.44 0.09 -5.88
C ASP A 134 -1.79 -0.25 -4.53
N LYS A 135 -0.47 -0.51 -4.52
CA LYS A 135 0.26 -0.81 -3.26
C LYS A 135 0.21 0.30 -2.22
N ALA A 136 0.12 1.57 -2.64
CA ALA A 136 0.03 2.70 -1.71
C ALA A 136 -1.39 2.88 -1.17
N ILE A 137 -2.40 2.59 -2.01
CA ILE A 137 -3.80 2.57 -1.61
C ILE A 137 -4.01 1.51 -0.53
N ASP A 138 -3.51 0.29 -0.74
CA ASP A 138 -3.66 -0.78 0.26
C ASP A 138 -3.00 -0.44 1.61
N LEU A 139 -1.81 0.19 1.60
CA LEU A 139 -1.17 0.61 2.85
C LEU A 139 -2.02 1.64 3.61
N MET A 140 -2.58 2.61 2.89
CA MET A 140 -3.47 3.61 3.46
C MET A 140 -4.77 2.97 3.98
N ASP A 141 -5.33 2.03 3.24
CA ASP A 141 -6.55 1.28 3.58
C ASP A 141 -6.37 0.42 4.84
N GLU A 142 -5.28 -0.35 4.91
CA GLU A 142 -4.98 -1.20 6.05
C GLU A 142 -4.69 -0.37 7.31
N ALA A 143 -3.97 0.75 7.17
CA ALA A 143 -3.71 1.64 8.29
C ALA A 143 -5.00 2.28 8.82
N ALA A 144 -5.89 2.72 7.92
CA ALA A 144 -7.19 3.26 8.28
C ALA A 144 -8.08 2.20 8.98
N SER A 145 -8.13 0.99 8.41
CA SER A 145 -8.87 -0.15 8.98
C SER A 145 -8.36 -0.51 10.38
N LYS A 146 -7.03 -0.55 10.55
CA LYS A 146 -6.39 -0.84 11.84
C LYS A 146 -6.76 0.22 12.88
N LEU A 147 -6.66 1.49 12.52
CA LEU A 147 -7.01 2.58 13.42
C LEU A 147 -8.48 2.52 13.84
N ARG A 148 -9.39 2.21 12.90
CA ARG A 148 -10.81 2.05 13.22
C ARG A 148 -11.05 0.92 14.23
N LEU A 149 -10.36 -0.21 14.07
CA LEU A 149 -10.45 -1.32 15.04
C LEU A 149 -9.93 -0.92 16.43
N GLU A 150 -8.84 -0.15 16.50
CA GLU A 150 -8.32 0.37 17.77
C GLU A 150 -9.31 1.33 18.44
N MET A 151 -9.98 2.19 17.66
CA MET A 151 -11.01 3.11 18.17
C MET A 151 -12.26 2.40 18.68
N ASP A 152 -12.65 1.30 18.04
CA ASP A 152 -13.79 0.49 18.46
C ASP A 152 -13.48 -0.42 19.66
N SER A 153 -12.20 -0.61 19.98
CA SER A 153 -11.73 -1.43 21.09
C SER A 153 -11.72 -0.66 22.41
N VAL A 154 -11.94 -1.40 23.51
CA VAL A 154 -11.83 -0.83 24.86
C VAL A 154 -10.37 -0.41 25.10
N PRO A 155 -10.11 0.80 25.63
CA PRO A 155 -8.74 1.26 25.89
C PRO A 155 -8.00 0.29 26.82
N GLU A 156 -6.70 0.11 26.58
CA GLU A 156 -5.85 -0.78 27.38
C GLU A 156 -5.91 -0.45 28.88
N VAL A 157 -5.92 0.85 29.22
CA VAL A 157 -6.06 1.33 30.60
C VAL A 157 -7.36 0.83 31.26
N VAL A 158 -8.47 0.78 30.51
CA VAL A 158 -9.75 0.26 31.03
C VAL A 158 -9.69 -1.25 31.21
N ASP A 159 -9.11 -1.99 30.25
CA ASP A 159 -8.93 -3.44 30.35
C ASP A 159 -8.01 -3.83 31.53
N GLU A 160 -6.93 -3.08 31.76
CA GLU A 160 -6.05 -3.25 32.92
C GLU A 160 -6.78 -3.05 34.24
N LEU A 161 -7.58 -1.99 34.36
CA LEU A 161 -8.42 -1.72 35.53
C LEU A 161 -9.46 -2.82 35.74
N GLU A 162 -10.13 -3.29 34.69
CA GLU A 162 -11.12 -4.39 34.76
C GLU A 162 -10.46 -5.69 35.25
N ARG A 163 -9.29 -6.04 34.72
CA ARG A 163 -8.53 -7.23 35.18
C ARG A 163 -8.11 -7.09 36.64
N ARG A 164 -7.66 -5.91 37.07
CA ARG A 164 -7.24 -5.67 38.45
C ARG A 164 -8.42 -5.76 39.43
N ILE A 165 -9.56 -5.17 39.08
CA ILE A 165 -10.81 -5.27 39.85
C ILE A 165 -11.22 -6.73 40.01
N MET A 166 -11.23 -7.49 38.91
CA MET A 166 -11.59 -8.91 38.93
C MET A 166 -10.67 -9.73 39.85
N GLN A 167 -9.35 -9.49 39.84
CA GLN A 167 -8.41 -10.15 40.76
C GLN A 167 -8.74 -9.85 42.23
N LEU A 168 -8.98 -8.58 42.56
CA LEU A 168 -9.31 -8.16 43.92
C LEU A 168 -10.67 -8.69 44.37
N GLU A 169 -11.64 -8.83 43.47
CA GLU A 169 -12.94 -9.43 43.79
C GLU A 169 -12.82 -10.92 44.15
N ILE A 170 -11.97 -11.65 43.43
CA ILE A 170 -11.65 -13.05 43.74
C ILE A 170 -10.94 -13.15 45.10
N GLU A 171 -9.94 -12.29 45.36
CA GLU A 171 -9.25 -12.22 46.66
C GLU A 171 -10.26 -11.91 47.79
N ARG A 172 -11.15 -10.94 47.58
CA ARG A 172 -12.18 -10.56 48.56
C ARG A 172 -13.10 -11.73 48.90
N GLU A 173 -13.57 -12.50 47.90
CA GLU A 173 -14.43 -13.66 48.14
C GLU A 173 -13.70 -14.83 48.81
N ALA A 174 -12.39 -14.98 48.59
CA ALA A 174 -11.57 -15.94 49.33
C ALA A 174 -11.43 -15.55 50.82
N ILE A 175 -11.02 -14.31 51.10
CA ILE A 175 -10.82 -13.79 52.46
C ILE A 175 -12.13 -13.74 53.25
N LYS A 176 -13.25 -13.48 52.58
CA LYS A 176 -14.58 -13.53 53.20
C LYS A 176 -14.94 -14.90 53.79
N ARG A 177 -14.39 -16.00 53.24
CA ARG A 177 -14.54 -17.35 53.80
C ARG A 177 -13.65 -17.58 55.04
N GLU A 178 -12.61 -16.78 55.20
CA GLU A 178 -11.69 -16.82 56.35
C GLU A 178 -12.14 -15.91 57.50
N ASN A 179 -13.27 -15.20 57.36
CA ASN A 179 -13.85 -14.27 58.34
C ASN A 179 -12.93 -13.10 58.76
N ASP A 180 -11.97 -12.68 57.93
CA ASP A 180 -11.20 -11.46 58.16
C ASP A 180 -11.96 -10.23 57.65
N GLU A 181 -12.81 -9.66 58.51
CA GLU A 181 -13.63 -8.48 58.18
C GLU A 181 -12.80 -7.24 57.84
N LYS A 182 -11.61 -7.09 58.45
CA LYS A 182 -10.76 -5.92 58.22
C LYS A 182 -10.21 -5.94 56.79
N ARG A 183 -9.67 -7.07 56.37
CA ARG A 183 -9.11 -7.24 55.03
C ARG A 183 -10.18 -7.18 53.94
N VAL A 184 -11.37 -7.72 54.18
CA VAL A 184 -12.52 -7.58 53.27
C VAL A 184 -12.90 -6.11 53.06
N LYS A 185 -12.86 -5.30 54.12
CA LYS A 185 -13.17 -3.87 54.02
C LYS A 185 -12.12 -3.11 53.21
N GLU A 186 -10.84 -3.35 53.46
CA GLU A 186 -9.72 -2.78 52.69
C GLU A 186 -9.84 -3.10 51.19
N LEU A 187 -10.06 -4.37 50.85
CA LEU A 187 -10.25 -4.81 49.45
C LEU A 187 -11.50 -4.18 48.82
N SER A 188 -12.58 -4.02 49.59
CA SER A 188 -13.80 -3.37 49.08
C SER A 188 -13.60 -1.89 48.79
N GLU A 189 -12.81 -1.19 49.62
CA GLU A 189 -12.43 0.21 49.37
C GLU A 189 -11.52 0.33 48.13
N GLU A 190 -10.54 -0.56 47.96
CA GLU A 190 -9.67 -0.59 46.78
C GLU A 190 -10.46 -0.88 45.48
N ILE A 191 -11.36 -1.88 45.50
CA ILE A 191 -12.25 -2.20 44.38
C ILE A 191 -13.14 -1.00 44.03
N ALA A 192 -13.70 -0.31 45.03
CA ALA A 192 -14.55 0.85 44.80
C ALA A 192 -13.78 2.01 44.16
N ASN A 193 -12.54 2.27 44.61
CA ASN A 193 -11.68 3.30 44.02
C ASN A 193 -11.33 2.98 42.56
N LEU A 194 -10.89 1.75 42.29
CA LEU A 194 -10.56 1.31 40.92
C LEU A 194 -11.80 1.29 40.01
N SER A 195 -12.97 0.92 40.54
CA SER A 195 -14.22 0.95 39.78
C SER A 195 -14.60 2.38 39.38
N ASN A 196 -14.48 3.34 40.30
CA ASN A 196 -14.72 4.75 40.00
C ASN A 196 -13.74 5.28 38.94
N GLU A 197 -12.46 4.91 39.03
CA GLU A 197 -11.44 5.27 38.04
C GLU A 197 -11.78 4.67 36.66
N ARG A 198 -12.07 3.37 36.60
CA ARG A 198 -12.50 2.67 35.37
C ARG A 198 -13.71 3.35 34.75
N ASP A 199 -14.74 3.64 35.55
CA ASP A 199 -15.99 4.21 35.06
C ASP A 199 -15.77 5.64 34.53
N SER A 200 -14.91 6.42 35.18
CA SER A 200 -14.51 7.75 34.72
C SER A 200 -13.77 7.68 33.37
N VAL A 201 -12.77 6.79 33.25
CA VAL A 201 -11.99 6.60 32.02
C VAL A 201 -12.89 6.10 30.89
N ARG A 202 -13.74 5.10 31.17
CA ARG A 202 -14.68 4.53 30.20
C ARG A 202 -15.72 5.55 29.74
N ALA A 203 -16.28 6.36 30.64
CA ALA A 203 -17.22 7.42 30.28
C ALA A 203 -16.57 8.47 29.38
N LYS A 204 -15.31 8.85 29.66
CA LYS A 204 -14.55 9.78 28.81
C LYS A 204 -14.33 9.21 27.41
N TRP A 205 -13.86 7.97 27.31
CA TRP A 205 -13.67 7.28 26.02
C TRP A 205 -14.98 7.15 25.23
N GLN A 206 -16.08 6.77 25.89
CA GLN A 206 -17.37 6.65 25.23
C GLN A 206 -17.88 8.00 24.71
N GLY A 207 -17.72 9.07 25.50
CA GLY A 207 -18.06 10.43 25.06
C GLY A 207 -17.26 10.88 23.83
N GLU A 208 -15.94 10.69 23.86
CA GLU A 208 -15.07 10.96 22.71
C GLU A 208 -15.50 10.16 21.47
N LYS A 209 -15.80 8.86 21.65
CA LYS A 209 -16.26 7.98 20.56
C LYS A 209 -17.59 8.43 19.96
N ASP A 210 -18.57 8.76 20.79
CA ASP A 210 -19.91 9.17 20.35
C ASP A 210 -19.86 10.48 19.54
N LEU A 211 -18.98 11.41 19.93
CA LEU A 211 -18.70 12.63 19.18
C LEU A 211 -18.12 12.34 17.80
N VAL A 212 -17.12 11.46 17.73
CA VAL A 212 -16.49 11.08 16.46
C VAL A 212 -17.48 10.34 15.55
N ASP A 213 -18.25 9.40 16.07
CA ASP A 213 -19.27 8.69 15.29
C ASP A 213 -20.39 9.65 14.80
N SER A 214 -20.72 10.69 15.58
CA SER A 214 -21.65 11.74 15.16
C SER A 214 -21.10 12.58 13.99
N VAL A 215 -19.82 12.96 14.04
CA VAL A 215 -19.14 13.64 12.92
C VAL A 215 -19.16 12.78 11.67
N ASN A 216 -18.81 11.50 11.79
CA ASN A 216 -18.75 10.58 10.66
C ASN A 216 -20.13 10.38 10.02
N THR A 217 -21.20 10.28 10.83
CA THR A 217 -22.58 10.19 10.32
C THR A 217 -22.96 11.42 9.48
N LYS A 218 -22.51 12.61 9.90
CA LYS A 218 -22.74 13.86 9.16
C LYS A 218 -21.94 13.95 7.87
N ILE A 219 -20.70 13.44 7.87
CA ILE A 219 -19.87 13.34 6.64
C ILE A 219 -20.52 12.38 5.64
N GLU A 220 -21.01 11.23 6.09
CA GLU A 220 -21.73 10.27 5.23
C GLU A 220 -23.00 10.90 4.62
N GLN A 221 -23.72 11.73 5.38
CA GLN A 221 -24.86 12.51 4.87
C GLN A 221 -24.43 13.49 3.76
N ILE A 222 -23.30 14.20 3.93
CA ILE A 222 -22.77 15.12 2.91
C ILE A 222 -22.46 14.35 1.61
N GLU A 223 -21.79 13.20 1.70
CA GLU A 223 -21.46 12.39 0.51
C GLU A 223 -22.72 11.89 -0.21
N ASN A 224 -23.72 11.44 0.54
CA ASN A 224 -25.02 11.06 -0.03
C ASN A 224 -25.70 12.26 -0.72
N TYR A 225 -25.67 13.45 -0.13
CA TYR A 225 -26.21 14.66 -0.76
C TYR A 225 -25.42 15.07 -2.01
N LYS A 226 -24.09 14.91 -2.04
CA LYS A 226 -23.28 15.16 -3.25
C LYS A 226 -23.69 14.21 -4.37
N LEU A 227 -23.82 12.91 -4.07
CA LEU A 227 -24.26 11.91 -5.03
C LEU A 227 -25.67 12.19 -5.57
N GLU A 228 -26.61 12.55 -4.69
CA GLU A 228 -27.96 12.96 -5.09
C GLU A 228 -27.95 14.22 -5.96
N ALA A 229 -27.10 15.20 -5.65
CA ALA A 229 -26.97 16.42 -6.44
C ALA A 229 -26.46 16.11 -7.85
N ASP A 230 -25.47 15.23 -7.98
CA ASP A 230 -24.91 14.82 -9.29
C ASP A 230 -25.90 13.98 -10.11
N GLN A 231 -26.78 13.22 -9.45
CA GLN A 231 -27.91 12.54 -10.12
C GLN A 231 -28.96 13.54 -10.60
N ALA A 232 -29.33 14.51 -9.75
CA ALA A 232 -30.30 15.55 -10.09
C ALA A 232 -29.79 16.46 -11.23
N GLU A 233 -28.50 16.79 -11.24
CA GLU A 233 -27.86 17.57 -12.30
C GLU A 233 -27.91 16.83 -13.65
N ARG A 234 -27.62 15.52 -13.65
CA ARG A 234 -27.75 14.67 -14.85
C ARG A 234 -29.19 14.55 -15.34
N ALA A 235 -30.17 14.61 -14.43
CA ALA A 235 -31.59 14.59 -14.75
C ALA A 235 -32.16 15.97 -15.16
N GLY A 236 -31.36 17.05 -15.05
CA GLY A 236 -31.79 18.42 -15.35
C GLY A 236 -32.66 19.08 -14.26
N ASP A 237 -32.73 18.50 -13.06
CA ASP A 237 -33.47 19.07 -11.92
C ASP A 237 -32.59 20.08 -11.15
N TYR A 238 -32.40 21.25 -11.74
CA TYR A 238 -31.58 22.32 -11.15
C TYR A 238 -32.16 22.89 -9.84
N GLY A 239 -33.47 22.71 -9.60
CA GLY A 239 -34.11 23.11 -8.35
C GLY A 239 -33.61 22.26 -7.18
N LYS A 240 -33.65 20.93 -7.35
CA LYS A 240 -33.11 19.98 -6.36
C LYS A 240 -31.59 20.14 -6.18
N VAL A 241 -30.85 20.39 -7.25
CA VAL A 241 -29.40 20.66 -7.16
C VAL A 241 -29.11 21.87 -6.26
N ALA A 242 -29.86 22.97 -6.42
CA ALA A 242 -29.67 24.18 -5.62
C ALA A 242 -30.02 23.93 -4.14
N GLU A 243 -31.12 23.22 -3.84
CA GLU A 243 -31.50 22.83 -2.48
C GLU A 243 -30.40 22.00 -1.80
N LEU A 244 -29.84 21.02 -2.51
CA LEU A 244 -28.80 20.14 -1.98
C LEU A 244 -27.48 20.87 -1.78
N ARG A 245 -26.94 21.53 -2.81
CA ARG A 245 -25.61 22.16 -2.77
C ARG A 245 -25.56 23.40 -1.87
N TYR A 246 -26.58 24.25 -1.90
CA TYR A 246 -26.55 25.52 -1.15
C TYR A 246 -27.36 25.48 0.15
N GLY A 247 -28.25 24.50 0.32
CA GLY A 247 -28.98 24.26 1.57
C GLY A 247 -28.34 23.13 2.37
N LYS A 248 -28.75 21.89 2.10
CA LYS A 248 -28.44 20.73 2.97
C LYS A 248 -26.94 20.48 3.16
N ILE A 249 -26.15 20.52 2.07
CA ILE A 249 -24.69 20.29 2.14
C ILE A 249 -24.05 21.37 3.02
N LYS A 250 -24.31 22.64 2.73
CA LYS A 250 -23.75 23.76 3.50
C LYS A 250 -24.15 23.75 4.97
N GLU A 251 -25.41 23.44 5.28
CA GLU A 251 -25.89 23.31 6.66
C GLU A 251 -25.17 22.16 7.39
N THR A 252 -25.05 21.00 6.73
CA THR A 252 -24.41 19.82 7.32
C THR A 252 -22.89 20.04 7.48
N GLU A 253 -22.23 20.71 6.54
CA GLU A 253 -20.82 21.11 6.65
C GLU A 253 -20.59 22.04 7.86
N ALA A 254 -21.50 22.99 8.10
CA ALA A 254 -21.43 23.88 9.26
C ALA A 254 -21.61 23.10 10.58
N GLU A 255 -22.48 22.09 10.60
CA GLU A 255 -22.64 21.19 11.76
C GLU A 255 -21.39 20.34 12.00
N VAL A 256 -20.78 19.78 10.94
CA VAL A 256 -19.52 19.03 11.01
C VAL A 256 -18.42 19.91 11.60
N GLU A 257 -18.28 21.14 11.12
CA GLU A 257 -17.25 22.06 11.60
C GLU A 257 -17.46 22.41 13.08
N LYS A 258 -18.72 22.58 13.50
CA LYS A 258 -19.06 22.80 14.91
C LYS A 258 -18.69 21.60 15.79
N LEU A 259 -19.00 20.37 15.35
CA LEU A 259 -18.66 19.14 16.07
C LEU A 259 -17.14 18.94 16.12
N LYS A 260 -16.42 19.16 15.02
CA LYS A 260 -14.95 19.13 14.99
C LYS A 260 -14.34 20.12 15.96
N LYS A 261 -14.90 21.31 16.07
CA LYS A 261 -14.43 22.30 17.03
C LYS A 261 -14.72 21.90 18.48
N GLN A 262 -15.86 21.27 18.76
CA GLN A 262 -16.14 20.70 20.09
C GLN A 262 -15.13 19.62 20.44
N ILE A 263 -14.81 18.75 19.48
CA ILE A 263 -13.76 17.75 19.58
C ILE A 263 -12.42 18.43 19.91
N GLU A 264 -12.00 19.46 19.15
CA GLU A 264 -10.75 20.20 19.42
C GLU A 264 -10.73 20.94 20.78
N ASP A 265 -11.86 21.52 21.21
CA ASP A 265 -11.98 22.26 22.47
C ASP A 265 -11.96 21.32 23.70
N GLU A 266 -12.50 20.10 23.57
CA GLU A 266 -12.42 19.04 24.58
C GLU A 266 -11.04 18.32 24.57
N GLN A 267 -10.23 18.56 23.52
CA GLN A 267 -8.90 17.99 23.29
C GLN A 267 -7.75 18.79 23.92
N GLY A 268 -7.78 18.95 25.24
CA GLY A 268 -6.58 19.25 26.01
C GLY A 268 -5.53 18.10 25.97
N ASP A 269 -4.50 18.20 26.82
CA ASP A 269 -3.29 17.33 26.88
C ASP A 269 -3.54 15.83 27.24
N GLY A 270 -4.77 15.33 27.14
CA GLY A 270 -5.18 14.00 27.63
C GLY A 270 -6.13 13.26 26.69
N ARG A 271 -5.84 13.25 25.38
CA ARG A 271 -6.60 12.51 24.35
C ARG A 271 -6.53 11.01 24.61
N MET A 272 -7.66 10.31 24.61
CA MET A 272 -7.68 8.84 24.75
C MET A 272 -7.86 8.12 23.41
N LEU A 273 -8.52 8.76 22.44
CA LEU A 273 -8.68 8.24 21.08
C LEU A 273 -7.73 8.90 20.08
N LYS A 274 -6.99 8.07 19.34
CA LYS A 274 -6.29 8.46 18.11
C LYS A 274 -7.25 8.25 16.94
N GLU A 275 -7.63 9.34 16.27
CA GLU A 275 -8.58 9.32 15.13
C GLU A 275 -7.91 9.63 13.78
N GLU A 276 -6.61 9.94 13.80
CA GLU A 276 -5.85 10.34 12.63
C GLU A 276 -4.77 9.31 12.28
N VAL A 277 -4.79 8.81 11.05
CA VAL A 277 -3.73 7.99 10.46
C VAL A 277 -2.53 8.89 10.18
N THR A 278 -1.38 8.54 10.73
CA THR A 278 -0.10 9.25 10.59
C THR A 278 0.89 8.43 9.77
N ALA A 279 2.04 9.03 9.45
CA ALA A 279 3.14 8.32 8.79
C ALA A 279 3.64 7.10 9.59
N ASP A 280 3.56 7.15 10.92
CA ASP A 280 3.96 6.02 11.80
C ASP A 280 3.01 4.83 11.67
N ASP A 281 1.71 5.07 11.44
CA ASP A 281 0.75 4.00 11.23
C ASP A 281 1.04 3.26 9.91
N ILE A 282 1.35 4.02 8.86
CA ILE A 282 1.79 3.48 7.57
C ILE A 282 3.07 2.66 7.74
N ALA A 283 4.08 3.22 8.42
CA ALA A 283 5.34 2.51 8.69
C ALA A 283 5.10 1.21 9.46
N GLY A 284 4.16 1.20 10.41
CA GLY A 284 3.74 0.01 11.13
C GLY A 284 3.15 -1.07 10.23
N VAL A 285 2.33 -0.70 9.24
CA VAL A 285 1.79 -1.63 8.23
C VAL A 285 2.92 -2.19 7.37
N VAL A 286 3.78 -1.32 6.82
CA VAL A 286 4.92 -1.73 5.98
C VAL A 286 5.86 -2.66 6.75
N ALA A 287 6.10 -2.38 8.03
CA ALA A 287 6.93 -3.22 8.89
C ALA A 287 6.36 -4.62 9.06
N ARG A 288 5.03 -4.76 9.20
CA ARG A 288 4.38 -6.09 9.24
C ARG A 288 4.49 -6.84 7.92
N TRP A 289 4.33 -6.14 6.80
CA TRP A 289 4.39 -6.74 5.47
C TRP A 289 5.81 -7.20 5.09
N THR A 290 6.80 -6.38 5.42
CA THR A 290 8.19 -6.56 4.95
C THR A 290 9.11 -7.18 6.00
N GLY A 291 8.71 -7.17 7.28
CA GLY A 291 9.56 -7.56 8.41
C GLY A 291 10.63 -6.52 8.79
N ILE A 292 10.69 -5.37 8.10
CA ILE A 292 11.66 -4.31 8.38
C ILE A 292 11.18 -3.49 9.59
N PRO A 293 12.01 -3.25 10.63
CA PRO A 293 11.60 -2.46 11.78
C PRO A 293 11.24 -1.01 11.44
N VAL A 294 10.17 -0.50 12.05
CA VAL A 294 9.70 0.89 11.90
C VAL A 294 10.81 1.91 12.17
N SER A 295 11.67 1.65 13.16
CA SER A 295 12.81 2.52 13.49
C SER A 295 13.79 2.72 12.32
N LYS A 296 13.95 1.71 11.45
CA LYS A 296 14.77 1.81 10.24
C LYS A 296 14.07 2.56 9.09
N MET A 297 12.75 2.69 9.13
CA MET A 297 11.95 3.38 8.11
C MET A 297 11.80 4.87 8.40
N ILE A 298 11.63 5.24 9.68
CA ILE A 298 11.48 6.63 10.13
C ILE A 298 12.83 7.38 10.08
N GLN A 299 13.94 6.67 10.21
CA GLN A 299 15.27 7.28 10.13
C GLN A 299 15.43 8.02 8.80
N SER A 300 15.76 9.31 8.86
CA SER A 300 15.90 10.12 7.65
C SER A 300 17.01 9.53 6.77
N GLU A 301 16.80 9.54 5.45
CA GLU A 301 17.82 9.06 4.50
C GLU A 301 19.14 9.82 4.68
N ARG A 302 19.07 11.09 5.06
CA ARG A 302 20.24 11.90 5.43
C ARG A 302 21.00 11.30 6.61
N GLU A 303 20.31 10.98 7.70
CA GLU A 303 20.95 10.41 8.90
C GLU A 303 21.53 9.03 8.62
N LYS A 304 20.82 8.21 7.85
CA LYS A 304 21.30 6.93 7.36
C LYS A 304 22.61 7.09 6.56
N LEU A 305 22.70 8.08 5.70
CA LEU A 305 23.92 8.32 4.91
C LEU A 305 25.07 8.97 5.69
N LEU A 306 24.77 9.68 6.79
CA LEU A 306 25.79 10.29 7.66
C LEU A 306 26.48 9.25 8.54
N ASN A 307 25.79 8.16 8.90
CA ASN A 307 26.30 7.10 9.74
C ASN A 307 26.76 5.86 8.93
N LEU A 308 26.89 6.00 7.60
CA LEU A 308 27.14 4.88 6.69
C LEU A 308 28.47 4.16 7.00
N GLU A 309 29.54 4.91 7.25
CA GLU A 309 30.85 4.37 7.60
C GLU A 309 30.80 3.56 8.90
N ASP A 310 30.24 4.15 9.95
CA ASP A 310 30.12 3.52 11.26
C ASP A 310 29.35 2.19 11.18
N GLU A 311 28.28 2.16 10.39
CA GLU A 311 27.45 0.97 10.19
C GLU A 311 28.20 -0.10 9.38
N LEU A 312 28.96 0.28 8.34
CA LEU A 312 29.80 -0.66 7.60
C LEU A 312 30.92 -1.23 8.48
N HIS A 313 31.51 -0.41 9.36
CA HIS A 313 32.58 -0.83 10.28
C HIS A 313 32.13 -1.84 11.35
N LYS A 314 30.84 -1.88 11.70
CA LYS A 314 30.31 -2.93 12.60
C LYS A 314 30.51 -4.34 12.05
N ARG A 315 30.57 -4.48 10.71
CA ARG A 315 30.64 -5.76 10.02
C ARG A 315 31.98 -5.97 9.29
N VAL A 316 32.60 -4.90 8.79
CA VAL A 316 33.88 -4.94 8.07
C VAL A 316 34.98 -4.31 8.91
N ALA A 317 35.93 -5.15 9.35
CA ALA A 317 37.09 -4.68 10.10
C ALA A 317 38.16 -4.07 9.17
N GLY A 318 38.63 -2.87 9.50
CA GLY A 318 39.61 -2.12 8.69
C GLY A 318 39.00 -1.59 7.39
N GLN A 319 39.80 -1.53 6.32
CA GLN A 319 39.39 -1.03 4.99
C GLN A 319 38.90 0.44 4.99
N GLU A 320 39.44 1.28 5.88
CA GLU A 320 39.02 2.68 6.09
C GLU A 320 38.87 3.47 4.77
N GLU A 321 39.93 3.52 3.97
CA GLU A 321 39.95 4.26 2.70
C GLU A 321 38.90 3.75 1.70
N ALA A 322 38.65 2.44 1.68
CA ALA A 322 37.65 1.86 0.79
C ALA A 322 36.22 2.19 1.25
N ILE A 323 35.96 2.10 2.56
CA ILE A 323 34.66 2.42 3.16
C ILE A 323 34.34 3.91 3.00
N GLU A 324 35.30 4.79 3.26
CA GLU A 324 35.16 6.24 3.06
C GLU A 324 34.87 6.57 1.59
N ALA A 325 35.66 6.02 0.65
CA ALA A 325 35.47 6.29 -0.79
C ALA A 325 34.11 5.82 -1.33
N ILE A 326 33.61 4.68 -0.83
CA ILE A 326 32.29 4.15 -1.17
C ILE A 326 31.20 5.07 -0.60
N SER A 327 31.32 5.43 0.67
CA SER A 327 30.34 6.25 1.38
C SER A 327 30.19 7.63 0.75
N ASP A 328 31.30 8.26 0.37
CA ASP A 328 31.32 9.53 -0.36
C ASP A 328 30.70 9.46 -1.75
N ALA A 329 30.90 8.37 -2.48
CA ALA A 329 30.28 8.18 -3.78
C ALA A 329 28.75 8.04 -3.65
N ILE A 330 28.29 7.26 -2.69
CA ILE A 330 26.85 7.06 -2.43
C ILE A 330 26.20 8.36 -1.97
N ARG A 331 26.83 9.10 -1.04
CA ARG A 331 26.34 10.41 -0.59
C ARG A 331 26.19 11.39 -1.75
N ARG A 332 27.18 11.47 -2.66
CA ARG A 332 27.10 12.32 -3.85
C ARG A 332 25.95 11.94 -4.78
N SER A 333 25.73 10.64 -4.98
CA SER A 333 24.61 10.16 -5.80
C SER A 333 23.26 10.52 -5.17
N ARG A 334 23.08 10.24 -3.89
CA ARG A 334 21.83 10.51 -3.15
C ARG A 334 21.54 12.00 -2.96
N ALA A 335 22.58 12.84 -2.92
CA ALA A 335 22.43 14.29 -2.93
C ALA A 335 22.06 14.88 -4.30
N GLY A 336 21.89 14.05 -5.34
CA GLY A 336 21.58 14.50 -6.70
C GLY A 336 22.74 15.24 -7.38
N LEU A 337 23.97 15.08 -6.89
CA LEU A 337 25.17 15.73 -7.43
C LEU A 337 25.83 14.92 -8.56
N GLN A 338 25.30 13.73 -8.87
CA GLN A 338 25.72 12.91 -10.03
C GLN A 338 24.68 12.95 -11.17
N ASP A 339 25.11 12.56 -12.37
CA ASP A 339 24.21 12.37 -13.52
C ASP A 339 23.16 11.29 -13.18
N PRO A 340 21.85 11.60 -13.21
CA PRO A 340 20.78 10.65 -12.86
C PRO A 340 20.70 9.44 -13.81
N ARG A 341 21.39 9.47 -14.96
CA ARG A 341 21.48 8.33 -15.88
C ARG A 341 22.57 7.31 -15.51
N LYS A 342 23.32 7.55 -14.43
CA LYS A 342 24.38 6.64 -13.93
C LYS A 342 23.91 5.88 -12.69
N PRO A 343 24.47 4.68 -12.42
CA PRO A 343 24.18 3.95 -11.19
C PRO A 343 24.63 4.72 -9.95
N ILE A 344 24.05 4.37 -8.79
CA ILE A 344 24.33 5.01 -7.49
C ILE A 344 25.83 5.04 -7.17
N GLY A 345 26.53 3.98 -7.54
CA GLY A 345 27.98 3.89 -7.45
C GLY A 345 28.52 2.81 -8.38
N SER A 346 29.74 3.01 -8.87
CA SER A 346 30.47 2.02 -9.68
C SER A 346 31.86 1.89 -9.10
N PHE A 347 32.15 0.74 -8.50
CA PHE A 347 33.37 0.51 -7.74
C PHE A 347 34.16 -0.67 -8.31
N ILE A 348 35.49 -0.58 -8.26
CA ILE A 348 36.40 -1.69 -8.59
C ILE A 348 37.18 -2.01 -7.32
N PHE A 349 36.88 -3.16 -6.69
CA PHE A 349 37.56 -3.58 -5.47
C PHE A 349 38.87 -4.33 -5.80
N LEU A 350 39.99 -3.63 -5.67
CA LEU A 350 41.34 -4.19 -5.86
C LEU A 350 41.93 -4.64 -4.51
N GLY A 351 42.62 -5.78 -4.47
CA GLY A 351 43.12 -6.39 -3.24
C GLY A 351 43.20 -7.92 -3.31
N THR A 352 43.79 -8.56 -2.30
CA THR A 352 43.91 -10.03 -2.21
C THR A 352 42.56 -10.69 -1.91
N THR A 353 42.48 -12.02 -2.06
CA THR A 353 41.28 -12.77 -1.67
C THR A 353 41.17 -12.84 -0.14
N GLY A 354 39.93 -12.87 0.36
CA GLY A 354 39.67 -13.01 1.81
C GLY A 354 39.77 -11.72 2.64
N VAL A 355 40.12 -10.57 2.05
CA VAL A 355 40.24 -9.28 2.78
C VAL A 355 38.90 -8.57 3.06
N GLY A 356 37.77 -9.23 2.79
CA GLY A 356 36.44 -8.67 3.07
C GLY A 356 35.75 -7.94 1.92
N LYS A 357 36.25 -8.01 0.68
CA LYS A 357 35.60 -7.37 -0.50
C LYS A 357 34.13 -7.75 -0.67
N THR A 358 33.83 -9.04 -0.63
CA THR A 358 32.47 -9.55 -0.77
C THR A 358 31.63 -9.22 0.46
N GLU A 359 32.25 -9.19 1.65
CA GLU A 359 31.57 -8.84 2.89
C GLU A 359 31.15 -7.38 2.91
N LEU A 360 32.01 -6.48 2.39
CA LEU A 360 31.68 -5.08 2.22
C LEU A 360 30.51 -4.88 1.24
N ALA A 361 30.44 -5.64 0.15
CA ALA A 361 29.30 -5.60 -0.77
C ALA A 361 27.99 -6.08 -0.10
N LYS A 362 28.07 -7.12 0.74
CA LYS A 362 26.93 -7.64 1.51
C LYS A 362 26.45 -6.66 2.58
N ALA A 363 27.38 -6.08 3.34
CA ALA A 363 27.10 -5.05 4.34
C ALA A 363 26.45 -3.82 3.68
N LEU A 364 26.92 -3.44 2.49
CA LEU A 364 26.33 -2.37 1.70
C LEU A 364 24.90 -2.69 1.25
N ALA A 365 24.67 -3.91 0.75
CA ALA A 365 23.34 -4.36 0.33
C ALA A 365 22.35 -4.37 1.50
N GLU A 366 22.75 -4.94 2.63
CA GLU A 366 21.96 -4.93 3.86
C GLU A 366 21.68 -3.50 4.32
N TYR A 367 22.68 -2.63 4.32
CA TYR A 367 22.48 -1.28 4.84
C TYR A 367 21.63 -0.42 3.92
N LEU A 368 21.92 -0.37 2.62
CA LEU A 368 21.20 0.50 1.68
C LEU A 368 19.80 -0.03 1.37
N PHE A 369 19.66 -1.35 1.19
CA PHE A 369 18.45 -1.98 0.66
C PHE A 369 17.70 -2.82 1.70
N ASN A 370 18.23 -2.95 2.93
CA ASN A 370 17.64 -3.72 4.03
C ASN A 370 17.54 -5.22 3.75
N ASP A 371 18.29 -5.72 2.75
CA ASP A 371 18.32 -7.12 2.35
C ASP A 371 19.75 -7.49 1.92
N GLU A 372 20.44 -8.35 2.71
CA GLU A 372 21.76 -8.87 2.32
C GLU A 372 21.68 -9.69 1.01
N SER A 373 20.52 -10.30 0.74
CA SER A 373 20.28 -11.07 -0.48
C SER A 373 19.96 -10.19 -1.70
N ALA A 374 19.86 -8.87 -1.54
CA ALA A 374 19.82 -7.89 -2.64
C ALA A 374 21.21 -7.72 -3.29
N LEU A 375 21.89 -8.85 -3.56
CA LEU A 375 23.18 -8.93 -4.19
C LEU A 375 23.12 -9.89 -5.39
N VAL A 376 23.21 -9.34 -6.59
CA VAL A 376 23.34 -10.14 -7.81
C VAL A 376 24.81 -10.52 -7.99
N ARG A 377 25.16 -11.76 -7.66
CA ARG A 377 26.52 -12.29 -7.82
C ARG A 377 26.66 -12.99 -9.17
N ILE A 378 27.62 -12.51 -9.97
CA ILE A 378 27.98 -13.11 -11.26
C ILE A 378 29.44 -13.56 -11.21
N ASP A 379 29.68 -14.85 -11.48
CA ASP A 379 31.04 -15.37 -11.64
C ASP A 379 31.52 -15.16 -13.07
N MET A 380 32.36 -14.16 -13.29
CA MET A 380 32.89 -13.83 -14.62
C MET A 380 33.74 -14.95 -15.24
N SER A 381 34.19 -15.94 -14.45
CA SER A 381 34.89 -17.12 -14.96
C SER A 381 34.00 -17.97 -15.86
N GLU A 382 32.67 -17.91 -15.69
CA GLU A 382 31.68 -18.60 -16.53
C GLU A 382 31.37 -17.87 -17.85
N TYR A 383 31.90 -16.66 -18.02
CA TYR A 383 31.58 -15.74 -19.11
C TYR A 383 32.78 -15.42 -20.03
N GLN A 384 33.72 -16.37 -20.15
CA GLN A 384 34.92 -16.20 -20.99
C GLN A 384 34.63 -16.30 -22.49
N GLU A 385 33.60 -17.06 -22.88
CA GLU A 385 33.24 -17.28 -24.28
C GLU A 385 32.24 -16.23 -24.79
N ARG A 386 32.35 -15.84 -26.07
CA ARG A 386 31.46 -14.84 -26.69
C ARG A 386 29.97 -15.20 -26.59
N HIS A 387 29.62 -16.48 -26.67
CA HIS A 387 28.24 -16.93 -26.60
C HIS A 387 27.68 -16.94 -25.17
N ALA A 388 28.54 -16.92 -24.14
CA ALA A 388 28.10 -16.87 -22.74
C ALA A 388 27.46 -15.52 -22.40
N VAL A 389 27.83 -14.44 -23.09
CA VAL A 389 27.26 -13.08 -22.89
C VAL A 389 25.74 -13.07 -23.11
N SER A 390 25.23 -13.87 -24.05
CA SER A 390 23.79 -13.98 -24.29
C SER A 390 23.03 -14.55 -23.09
N ARG A 391 23.66 -15.37 -22.24
CA ARG A 391 23.03 -15.84 -20.99
C ARG A 391 22.92 -14.73 -19.95
N LEU A 392 23.82 -13.75 -19.99
CA LEU A 392 23.86 -12.64 -19.04
C LEU A 392 22.80 -11.58 -19.35
N ILE A 393 22.67 -11.21 -20.62
CA ILE A 393 21.86 -10.06 -21.07
C ILE A 393 20.53 -10.51 -21.72
N GLY A 394 20.48 -11.72 -22.27
CA GLY A 394 19.36 -12.22 -23.07
C GLY A 394 19.81 -12.59 -24.48
N ALA A 395 19.04 -13.44 -25.17
CA ALA A 395 19.34 -13.77 -26.56
C ALA A 395 19.16 -12.53 -27.47
N PRO A 396 19.87 -12.43 -28.61
CA PRO A 396 19.65 -11.35 -29.56
C PRO A 396 18.33 -11.51 -30.35
N PRO A 397 17.79 -10.42 -30.94
CA PRO A 397 16.55 -10.47 -31.74
C PRO A 397 16.59 -11.56 -32.82
N GLY A 398 15.59 -12.43 -32.85
CA GLY A 398 15.48 -13.52 -33.82
C GLY A 398 16.05 -14.88 -33.38
N TYR A 399 16.59 -14.99 -32.16
CA TYR A 399 16.99 -16.26 -31.54
C TYR A 399 15.93 -16.76 -30.54
N VAL A 400 15.83 -18.08 -30.37
CA VAL A 400 14.94 -18.70 -29.37
C VAL A 400 15.34 -18.19 -27.97
N GLY A 401 14.37 -17.67 -27.21
CA GLY A 401 14.63 -17.04 -25.91
C GLY A 401 14.93 -15.53 -25.96
N TYR A 402 14.71 -14.86 -27.10
CA TYR A 402 14.84 -13.38 -27.20
C TYR A 402 13.94 -12.63 -26.22
N ASP A 403 12.74 -13.16 -25.97
CA ASP A 403 11.76 -12.57 -25.05
C ASP A 403 12.04 -12.94 -23.58
N GLU A 404 13.00 -13.83 -23.32
CA GLU A 404 13.46 -14.20 -21.99
C GLU A 404 14.71 -13.35 -21.66
N GLY A 405 14.58 -12.44 -20.70
CA GLY A 405 15.73 -11.64 -20.25
C GLY A 405 16.85 -12.53 -19.69
N GLY A 406 18.09 -12.05 -19.79
CA GLY A 406 19.24 -12.75 -19.24
C GLY A 406 19.32 -12.73 -17.70
N GLN A 407 20.26 -13.50 -17.16
CA GLN A 407 20.45 -13.64 -15.71
C GLN A 407 20.62 -12.29 -14.99
N LEU A 408 21.32 -11.32 -15.59
CA LEU A 408 21.50 -9.99 -15.01
C LEU A 408 20.26 -9.11 -15.21
N THR A 409 19.73 -9.06 -16.44
CA THR A 409 18.64 -8.15 -16.76
C THR A 409 17.36 -8.51 -16.01
N GLU A 410 17.05 -9.79 -15.84
CA GLU A 410 15.89 -10.23 -15.06
C GLU A 410 16.08 -10.01 -13.55
N ALA A 411 17.29 -10.26 -13.03
CA ALA A 411 17.59 -10.03 -11.63
C ALA A 411 17.42 -8.56 -11.25
N VAL A 412 17.98 -7.65 -12.06
CA VAL A 412 17.88 -6.19 -11.84
C VAL A 412 16.46 -5.69 -12.12
N ARG A 413 15.73 -6.25 -13.09
CA ARG A 413 14.33 -5.88 -13.35
C ARG A 413 13.41 -6.24 -12.18
N ARG A 414 13.63 -7.40 -11.54
CA ARG A 414 12.83 -7.86 -10.39
C ARG A 414 13.22 -7.17 -9.09
N LYS A 415 14.50 -6.89 -8.89
CA LYS A 415 15.05 -6.19 -7.73
C LYS A 415 15.91 -5.01 -8.20
N PRO A 416 15.29 -3.87 -8.56
CA PRO A 416 16.02 -2.70 -9.05
C PRO A 416 16.84 -1.98 -7.97
N TYR A 417 16.54 -2.25 -6.69
CA TYR A 417 17.25 -1.75 -5.52
C TYR A 417 17.59 -2.91 -4.60
#